data_AF-U1HT73-F1
#
_entry.id   AF-U1HT73-F1
#
_cell.length_a   1.000
_cell.length_b   1.000
_cell.length_c   1.000
_cell.angle_alpha   90.00
_cell.angle_beta   90.00
_cell.angle_gamma   90.00
#
_symmetry.space_group_name_H-M   'P 1'
#
loop_
_entity.id
_entity.type
_entity.pdbx_description
1 polymer ?
#
loop_
_entity_poly.entity_id
_entity_poly.type
_entity_poly.pdbx_seq_one_letter_code
_entity_poly.pdbx_strand_id
1 'polypeptide(L)'
;MSRNIFVHNKSSHPQTFEVHGWNNNKNIVVKPRSTHTIKAPNGSSGAIIALHDGHEGEQAEITKNGFGGNDFFDLSNIVGAGGNMTVQQVGEPETLKGDPLFMQHLNDAFRKASKETKDKCRGALHFDKKGAIIRLEPIKFHPEIEPLIRTFADGKTYIGVGAWNGSPGHKSDNEQSKAGRGNKDIIVTSNDGDASPDKRYGRQGAKFVAQGLVGSFESSASTGNEGETGADQQEDADGSVEANVNAEANGEDDTAGTVDAEDVRTNEDITGPASLSQRTLLASAAATPIHPTKGDPDDGKKPGIILHNRSNHADTYFFFDNYWNGNGTAGANFDKPLKAVSVPAGKKAFASLPLTFKGRVQRGRLIPATWVEFQLKAANDGAAHGDVSIQQGNDGPATISSTDGSHQPIGGFKQPLVHKAPPAARVKRPGDGVEVLASTMGNWMGPPNQAAIDYQRPLIGKTTYVVGGTGVPDVAARNHRFSVDFY
;
A
#
# COMPACT_ATOMS: atom_id res chain seq x y z
N MET A 1 5.18 -21.88 3.08
CA MET A 1 6.47 -21.19 3.32
C MET A 1 6.33 -19.76 2.84
N SER A 2 6.88 -18.77 3.54
CA SER A 2 6.93 -17.38 3.06
C SER A 2 7.84 -17.25 1.84
N ARG A 3 7.57 -16.25 1.00
CA ARG A 3 8.45 -15.87 -0.12
C ARG A 3 9.16 -14.56 0.18
N ASN A 4 10.14 -14.24 -0.65
CA ASN A 4 10.91 -13.01 -0.58
C ASN A 4 10.42 -12.00 -1.62
N ILE A 5 10.50 -10.72 -1.29
CA ILE A 5 10.54 -9.62 -2.25
C ILE A 5 11.96 -9.06 -2.19
N PHE A 6 12.65 -9.08 -3.33
CA PHE A 6 13.97 -8.49 -3.50
C PHE A 6 13.80 -7.08 -4.06
N VAL A 7 14.26 -6.05 -3.34
CA VAL A 7 14.28 -4.67 -3.84
C VAL A 7 15.70 -4.36 -4.27
N HIS A 8 15.93 -4.34 -5.58
CA HIS A 8 17.25 -4.15 -6.20
C HIS A 8 17.41 -2.72 -6.70
N ASN A 9 18.28 -1.96 -6.04
CA ASN A 9 18.69 -0.64 -6.48
C ASN A 9 19.89 -0.78 -7.43
N LYS A 10 19.69 -0.51 -8.72
CA LYS A 10 20.76 -0.46 -9.73
C LYS A 10 21.40 0.93 -9.83
N SER A 11 20.90 1.97 -9.17
CA SER A 11 21.43 3.34 -9.26
C SER A 11 22.81 3.48 -8.61
N SER A 12 23.51 4.56 -8.95
CA SER A 12 24.80 4.93 -8.37
C SER A 12 24.67 5.61 -7.00
N HIS A 13 23.47 6.09 -6.64
CA HIS A 13 23.13 6.64 -5.32
C HIS A 13 22.22 5.68 -4.53
N PRO A 14 22.10 5.87 -3.19
CA PRO A 14 21.07 5.18 -2.41
C PRO A 14 19.66 5.55 -2.93
N GLN A 15 18.75 4.60 -2.87
CA GLN A 15 17.33 4.82 -3.21
C GLN A 15 16.48 4.50 -1.98
N THR A 16 15.59 5.41 -1.63
CA THR A 16 14.60 5.21 -0.56
C THR A 16 13.34 4.61 -1.15
N PHE A 17 12.76 3.64 -0.45
CA PHE A 17 11.46 3.07 -0.78
C PHE A 17 10.55 3.07 0.44
N GLU A 18 9.29 3.42 0.24
CA GLU A 18 8.25 3.03 1.17
C GLU A 18 7.97 1.53 1.05
N VAL A 19 7.64 0.91 2.18
CA VAL A 19 7.23 -0.49 2.23
C VAL A 19 5.93 -0.55 3.01
N HIS A 20 4.83 -0.78 2.29
CA HIS A 20 3.51 -0.98 2.89
C HIS A 20 3.19 -2.47 2.99
N GLY A 21 2.49 -2.89 4.05
CA GLY A 21 2.12 -4.29 4.29
C GLY A 21 3.22 -5.15 4.94
N TRP A 22 4.48 -4.94 4.55
CA TRP A 22 5.65 -5.66 5.07
C TRP A 22 6.63 -4.73 5.81
N ASN A 23 7.75 -5.26 6.28
CA ASN A 23 8.81 -4.52 7.01
C ASN A 23 8.30 -3.65 8.17
N ASN A 24 7.21 -4.05 8.82
CA ASN A 24 6.51 -3.28 9.85
C ASN A 24 6.07 -1.86 9.39
N ASN A 25 5.72 -1.71 8.11
CA ASN A 25 5.41 -0.44 7.46
C ASN A 25 6.53 0.61 7.58
N LYS A 26 7.79 0.17 7.57
CA LYS A 26 8.96 1.06 7.63
C LYS A 26 9.64 1.16 6.28
N ASN A 27 9.95 2.39 5.88
CA ASN A 27 10.73 2.69 4.69
C ASN A 27 12.12 2.04 4.78
N ILE A 28 12.68 1.69 3.62
CA ILE A 28 14.03 1.14 3.49
C ILE A 28 14.88 2.09 2.64
N VAL A 29 16.18 2.14 2.94
CA VAL A 29 17.18 2.79 2.08
C VAL A 29 18.07 1.70 1.52
N VAL A 30 17.98 1.47 0.21
CA VAL A 30 18.76 0.45 -0.50
C VAL A 30 20.00 1.12 -1.06
N LYS A 31 21.19 0.66 -0.65
CA LYS A 31 22.49 1.20 -1.07
C LYS A 31 22.67 1.11 -2.59
N PRO A 32 23.56 1.93 -3.20
CA PRO A 32 23.91 1.81 -4.62
C PRO A 32 24.25 0.37 -5.00
N ARG A 33 23.82 -0.05 -6.20
CA ARG A 33 24.14 -1.37 -6.80
C ARG A 33 23.89 -2.57 -5.88
N SER A 34 22.89 -2.50 -5.00
CA SER A 34 22.65 -3.51 -3.96
C SER A 34 21.20 -4.03 -3.95
N THR A 35 20.95 -5.06 -3.15
CA THR A 35 19.62 -5.68 -3.01
C THR A 35 19.23 -5.77 -1.54
N HIS A 36 18.03 -5.31 -1.21
CA HIS A 36 17.40 -5.53 0.09
C HIS A 36 16.38 -6.68 -0.01
N THR A 37 16.22 -7.47 1.05
CA THR A 37 15.32 -8.64 1.05
C THR A 37 14.23 -8.48 2.10
N ILE A 38 12.98 -8.42 1.64
CA ILE A 38 11.78 -8.32 2.48
C ILE A 38 11.11 -9.69 2.54
N LYS A 39 10.66 -10.11 3.74
CA LYS A 39 9.84 -11.31 3.90
C LYS A 39 8.36 -10.99 3.65
N ALA A 40 7.75 -11.70 2.71
CA ALA A 40 6.35 -11.55 2.33
C ALA A 40 5.60 -12.87 2.57
N PRO A 41 4.77 -12.97 3.64
CA PRO A 41 3.95 -14.15 3.91
C PRO A 41 2.94 -14.45 2.80
N ASN A 42 2.57 -15.72 2.63
CA ASN A 42 1.48 -16.10 1.72
C ASN A 42 0.15 -15.49 2.21
N GLY A 43 -0.67 -15.00 1.28
CA GLY A 43 -1.92 -14.30 1.58
C GLY A 43 -1.73 -12.85 2.06
N SER A 44 -0.50 -12.33 2.11
CA SER A 44 -0.25 -10.92 2.44
C SER A 44 -0.18 -10.04 1.19
N SER A 45 -0.64 -8.81 1.34
CA SER A 45 -0.63 -7.75 0.33
C SER A 45 0.12 -6.52 0.86
N GLY A 46 0.65 -5.71 -0.06
CA GLY A 46 1.43 -4.54 0.26
C GLY A 46 1.97 -3.86 -1.01
N ALA A 47 2.81 -2.85 -0.82
CA ALA A 47 3.41 -2.10 -1.92
C ALA A 47 4.88 -1.76 -1.64
N ILE A 48 5.68 -1.68 -2.69
CA ILE A 48 7.02 -1.08 -2.69
C ILE A 48 6.94 0.18 -3.54
N ILE A 49 7.19 1.36 -2.97
CA ILE A 49 7.05 2.66 -3.65
C ILE A 49 8.40 3.35 -3.64
N ALA A 50 8.94 3.73 -4.79
CA ALA A 50 10.15 4.55 -4.84
C ALA A 50 9.85 5.99 -4.39
N LEU A 51 10.72 6.58 -3.57
CA LEU A 51 10.62 8.00 -3.17
C LEU A 51 11.64 8.86 -3.93
N HIS A 52 11.16 9.92 -4.58
CA HIS A 52 11.97 10.89 -5.32
C HIS A 52 11.79 12.27 -4.70
N ASP A 53 12.88 12.84 -4.15
CA ASP A 53 12.87 14.09 -3.37
C ASP A 53 11.82 14.14 -2.23
N GLY A 54 11.48 12.96 -1.68
CA GLY A 54 10.47 12.80 -0.62
C GLY A 54 9.02 12.65 -1.12
N HIS A 55 8.80 12.64 -2.43
CA HIS A 55 7.50 12.38 -3.05
C HIS A 55 7.36 10.92 -3.51
N GLU A 56 6.14 10.38 -3.48
CA GLU A 56 5.81 9.08 -4.07
C GLU A 56 6.13 9.07 -5.57
N GLY A 57 6.75 8.00 -6.04
CA GLY A 57 7.12 7.77 -7.44
C GLY A 57 6.46 6.52 -8.00
N GLU A 58 7.25 5.64 -8.61
CA GLU A 58 6.75 4.36 -9.12
C GLU A 58 6.33 3.45 -7.95
N GLN A 59 5.23 2.72 -8.12
CA GLN A 59 4.69 1.78 -7.12
C GLN A 59 4.58 0.38 -7.70
N ALA A 60 5.07 -0.63 -6.99
CA ALA A 60 4.78 -2.04 -7.26
C ALA A 60 3.83 -2.58 -6.19
N GLU A 61 2.54 -2.75 -6.53
CA GLU A 61 1.60 -3.45 -5.65
C GLU A 61 1.81 -4.95 -5.78
N ILE A 62 1.86 -5.67 -4.65
CA ILE A 62 2.14 -7.11 -4.63
C ILE A 62 1.19 -7.79 -3.64
N THR A 63 0.56 -8.89 -4.07
CA THR A 63 -0.21 -9.82 -3.25
C THR A 63 0.33 -11.23 -3.45
N LYS A 64 0.88 -11.81 -2.38
CA LYS A 64 1.51 -13.14 -2.43
C LYS A 64 0.46 -14.23 -2.35
N ASN A 65 0.48 -15.20 -3.26
CA ASN A 65 -0.41 -16.38 -3.21
C ASN A 65 -1.92 -16.00 -3.11
N GLY A 66 -2.33 -14.92 -3.79
CA GLY A 66 -3.71 -14.41 -3.79
C GLY A 66 -4.57 -15.07 -4.86
N PHE A 67 -4.72 -14.41 -6.01
CA PHE A 67 -5.67 -14.78 -7.06
C PHE A 67 -5.44 -16.20 -7.60
N GLY A 68 -6.34 -17.13 -7.25
CA GLY A 68 -6.21 -18.56 -7.59
C GLY A 68 -4.98 -19.24 -6.97
N GLY A 69 -4.42 -18.69 -5.90
CA GLY A 69 -3.15 -19.15 -5.29
C GLY A 69 -1.89 -18.66 -6.01
N ASN A 70 -2.03 -17.87 -7.08
CA ASN A 70 -0.91 -17.22 -7.76
C ASN A 70 -0.52 -15.91 -7.08
N ASP A 71 0.70 -15.45 -7.33
CA ASP A 71 1.05 -14.06 -7.05
C ASP A 71 0.28 -13.13 -7.97
N PHE A 72 -0.33 -12.10 -7.40
CA PHE A 72 -0.84 -10.95 -8.13
C PHE A 72 0.10 -9.79 -7.85
N PHE A 73 0.48 -9.03 -8.86
CA PHE A 73 1.29 -7.83 -8.68
C PHE A 73 1.18 -6.95 -9.92
N ASP A 74 1.43 -5.66 -9.76
CA ASP A 74 1.48 -4.69 -10.86
C ASP A 74 2.67 -3.74 -10.67
N LEU A 75 2.80 -2.83 -11.63
CA LEU A 75 3.60 -1.63 -11.51
C LEU A 75 2.72 -0.48 -11.97
N SER A 76 2.68 0.59 -11.18
CA SER A 76 1.83 1.74 -11.36
C SER A 76 2.64 3.03 -11.28
N ASN A 77 2.29 3.97 -12.16
CA ASN A 77 2.75 5.36 -12.13
C ASN A 77 1.64 6.31 -11.65
N ILE A 78 0.50 5.78 -11.16
CA ILE A 78 -0.64 6.60 -10.74
C ILE A 78 -0.31 7.54 -9.56
N VAL A 79 0.68 7.15 -8.75
CA VAL A 79 1.24 7.90 -7.61
C VAL A 79 2.41 8.81 -7.99
N GLY A 80 2.95 8.71 -9.21
CA GLY A 80 4.02 9.57 -9.72
C GLY A 80 5.08 8.80 -10.52
N ALA A 81 6.15 9.51 -10.87
CA ALA A 81 7.41 8.93 -11.31
C ALA A 81 8.60 9.88 -11.05
N GLY A 82 9.80 9.35 -10.96
CA GLY A 82 11.07 10.10 -10.90
C GLY A 82 12.28 9.26 -11.29
N GLY A 83 12.10 7.96 -11.49
CA GLY A 83 13.10 7.06 -12.05
C GLY A 83 12.42 5.97 -12.88
N ASN A 84 13.13 4.87 -13.11
CA ASN A 84 12.55 3.69 -13.73
C ASN A 84 12.40 2.61 -12.67
N MET A 85 11.26 1.92 -12.70
CA MET A 85 11.05 0.73 -11.87
C MET A 85 10.44 -0.39 -12.71
N THR A 86 10.75 -1.63 -12.33
CA THR A 86 10.13 -2.84 -12.89
C THR A 86 9.86 -3.85 -11.78
N VAL A 87 8.93 -4.77 -12.02
CA VAL A 87 8.66 -5.91 -11.13
C VAL A 87 8.45 -7.19 -11.94
N GLN A 88 8.94 -8.32 -11.43
CA GLN A 88 8.75 -9.65 -12.03
C GLN A 88 8.82 -10.76 -10.97
N GLN A 89 8.30 -11.95 -11.28
CA GLN A 89 8.69 -13.15 -10.54
C GLN A 89 10.13 -13.55 -10.89
N VAL A 90 10.90 -13.95 -9.89
CA VAL A 90 12.29 -14.38 -10.09
C VAL A 90 12.33 -15.63 -10.98
N GLY A 91 12.98 -15.50 -12.12
CA GLY A 91 13.13 -16.57 -13.11
C GLY A 91 12.11 -16.55 -14.26
N GLU A 92 11.08 -15.71 -14.22
CA GLU A 92 9.97 -15.70 -15.19
C GLU A 92 9.84 -14.34 -15.90
N PRO A 93 10.67 -14.07 -16.94
CA PRO A 93 10.75 -12.77 -17.60
C PRO A 93 9.45 -12.40 -18.35
N GLU A 94 8.58 -13.36 -18.66
CA GLU A 94 7.25 -13.11 -19.22
C GLU A 94 6.26 -12.51 -18.21
N THR A 95 6.64 -12.47 -16.93
CA THR A 95 5.88 -11.81 -15.86
C THR A 95 6.36 -10.39 -15.58
N LEU A 96 7.30 -9.86 -16.37
CA LEU A 96 7.84 -8.51 -16.24
C LEU A 96 6.77 -7.45 -16.46
N LYS A 97 6.72 -6.48 -15.54
CA LYS A 97 5.86 -5.31 -15.56
C LYS A 97 6.67 -4.04 -15.31
N GLY A 98 6.24 -2.95 -15.92
CA GLY A 98 6.96 -1.68 -15.97
C GLY A 98 7.66 -1.41 -17.30
N ASP A 99 8.05 -0.15 -17.50
CA ASP A 99 8.98 0.23 -18.56
C ASP A 99 10.39 0.43 -17.96
N PRO A 100 11.40 -0.38 -18.33
CA PRO A 100 12.77 -0.23 -17.87
C PRO A 100 13.38 1.15 -18.11
N LEU A 101 12.86 1.91 -19.07
CA LEU A 101 13.35 3.21 -19.53
C LEU A 101 12.24 4.29 -19.45
N PHE A 102 11.29 4.15 -18.51
CA PHE A 102 10.11 5.02 -18.37
C PHE A 102 10.43 6.52 -18.48
N MET A 103 11.39 7.04 -17.71
CA MET A 103 11.74 8.47 -17.70
C MET A 103 12.44 8.93 -18.97
N GLN A 104 13.22 8.06 -19.62
CA GLN A 104 13.82 8.34 -20.93
C GLN A 104 12.73 8.41 -22.00
N HIS A 105 11.80 7.45 -22.00
CA HIS A 105 10.66 7.45 -22.92
C HIS A 105 9.69 8.62 -22.67
N LEU A 106 9.49 9.03 -21.41
CA LEU A 106 8.72 10.23 -21.04
C LEU A 106 9.38 11.50 -21.59
N ASN A 107 10.68 11.67 -21.41
CA ASN A 107 11.45 12.77 -22.00
C ASN A 107 11.35 12.76 -23.53
N ASP A 108 11.44 11.60 -24.17
CA ASP A 108 11.32 11.45 -25.62
C ASP A 108 9.92 11.80 -26.14
N ALA A 109 8.88 11.28 -25.49
CA ALA A 109 7.49 11.57 -25.82
C ALA A 109 7.18 13.06 -25.62
N PHE A 110 7.56 13.63 -24.47
CA PHE A 110 7.37 15.06 -24.20
C PHE A 110 8.12 15.94 -25.20
N ARG A 111 9.36 15.61 -25.59
CA ARG A 111 10.09 16.38 -26.63
C ARG A 111 9.38 16.34 -27.99
N LYS A 112 8.83 15.19 -28.38
CA LYS A 112 8.09 14.98 -29.65
C LYS A 112 6.67 15.53 -29.63
N ALA A 113 6.08 15.75 -28.45
CA ALA A 113 4.72 16.27 -28.29
C ALA A 113 4.52 17.68 -28.88
N SER A 114 3.27 17.97 -29.26
CA SER A 114 2.86 19.29 -29.73
C SER A 114 3.04 20.36 -28.64
N LYS A 115 3.06 21.65 -29.04
CA LYS A 115 3.11 22.75 -28.08
C LYS A 115 1.93 22.67 -27.08
N GLU A 116 0.73 22.41 -27.58
CA GLU A 116 -0.48 22.29 -26.76
C GLU A 116 -0.37 21.17 -25.72
N THR A 117 0.12 19.98 -26.10
CA THR A 117 0.36 18.88 -25.17
C THR A 117 1.42 19.26 -24.13
N LYS A 118 2.53 19.88 -24.56
CA LYS A 118 3.59 20.35 -23.65
C LYS A 118 3.06 21.34 -22.61
N ASP A 119 2.26 22.31 -23.06
CA ASP A 119 1.72 23.36 -22.21
C ASP A 119 0.68 22.79 -21.21
N LYS A 120 -0.15 21.83 -21.63
CA LYS A 120 -1.07 21.09 -20.74
C LYS A 120 -0.34 20.27 -19.68
N CYS A 121 0.66 19.48 -20.07
CA CYS A 121 1.36 18.57 -19.15
C CYS A 121 2.36 19.28 -18.22
N ARG A 122 2.71 20.55 -18.48
CA ARG A 122 3.77 21.27 -17.75
C ARG A 122 3.53 21.36 -16.24
N GLY A 123 2.27 21.44 -15.80
CA GLY A 123 1.92 21.51 -14.38
C GLY A 123 2.20 20.22 -13.59
N ALA A 124 2.33 19.09 -14.27
CA ALA A 124 2.58 17.77 -13.67
C ALA A 124 4.06 17.33 -13.77
N LEU A 125 4.94 18.17 -14.33
CA LEU A 125 6.29 17.79 -14.74
C LEU A 125 7.35 18.71 -14.13
N HIS A 126 8.36 18.11 -13.52
CA HIS A 126 9.50 18.81 -12.95
C HIS A 126 10.72 18.62 -13.83
N PHE A 127 11.41 19.72 -14.09
CA PHE A 127 12.52 19.79 -15.04
C PHE A 127 13.82 20.14 -14.33
N ASP A 128 14.93 19.55 -14.76
CA ASP A 128 16.27 19.99 -14.36
C ASP A 128 16.67 21.29 -15.07
N LYS A 129 17.87 21.80 -14.74
CA LYS A 129 18.44 23.01 -15.36
C LYS A 129 18.71 22.88 -16.87
N LYS A 130 18.65 21.67 -17.44
CA LYS A 130 18.83 21.38 -18.87
C LYS A 130 17.49 21.16 -19.59
N GLY A 131 16.37 21.24 -18.88
CA GLY A 131 15.03 21.00 -19.42
C GLY A 131 14.68 19.52 -19.58
N ALA A 132 15.42 18.60 -18.94
CA ALA A 132 15.05 17.19 -18.86
C ALA A 132 14.05 16.98 -17.73
N ILE A 133 13.01 16.17 -17.97
CA ILE A 133 12.04 15.76 -16.94
C ILE A 133 12.75 14.85 -15.94
N ILE A 134 12.71 15.23 -14.67
CA ILE A 134 13.27 14.49 -13.53
C ILE A 134 12.19 13.95 -12.57
N ARG A 135 10.98 14.52 -12.57
CA ARG A 135 9.85 14.01 -11.78
C ARG A 135 8.52 14.27 -12.49
N LEU A 136 7.57 13.39 -12.24
CA LEU A 136 6.18 13.39 -12.66
C LEU A 136 5.31 13.34 -11.40
N GLU A 137 4.38 14.28 -11.26
CA GLU A 137 3.36 14.27 -10.22
C GLU A 137 2.34 13.12 -10.38
N PRO A 138 1.59 12.76 -9.32
CA PRO A 138 0.62 11.67 -9.38
C PRO A 138 -0.42 11.84 -10.50
N ILE A 139 -0.47 10.90 -11.44
CA ILE A 139 -1.40 10.94 -12.59
C ILE A 139 -2.87 11.01 -12.13
N LYS A 140 -3.20 10.44 -10.96
CA LYS A 140 -4.54 10.57 -10.32
C LYS A 140 -4.98 12.01 -10.07
N PHE A 141 -4.06 12.96 -9.98
CA PHE A 141 -4.33 14.40 -9.82
C PHE A 141 -4.06 15.21 -11.10
N HIS A 142 -3.45 14.57 -12.11
CA HIS A 142 -3.04 15.16 -13.38
C HIS A 142 -3.50 14.31 -14.58
N PRO A 143 -4.80 14.02 -14.74
CA PRO A 143 -5.29 13.14 -15.81
C PRO A 143 -4.96 13.65 -17.22
N GLU A 144 -4.64 14.93 -17.38
CA GLU A 144 -4.19 15.54 -18.64
C GLU A 144 -2.87 14.97 -19.18
N ILE A 145 -2.05 14.31 -18.35
CA ILE A 145 -0.79 13.67 -18.80
C ILE A 145 -0.96 12.22 -19.23
N GLU A 146 -2.02 11.53 -18.82
CA GLU A 146 -2.27 10.12 -19.16
C GLU A 146 -2.16 9.85 -20.69
N PRO A 147 -2.74 10.68 -21.59
CA PRO A 147 -2.61 10.47 -23.03
C PRO A 147 -1.17 10.52 -23.55
N LEU A 148 -0.29 11.34 -22.94
CA LEU A 148 1.13 11.41 -23.29
C LEU A 148 1.87 10.14 -22.85
N ILE A 149 1.59 9.64 -21.65
CA ILE A 149 2.25 8.45 -21.11
C ILE A 149 1.83 7.20 -21.89
N ARG A 150 0.56 7.10 -22.28
CA ARG A 150 0.04 6.02 -23.12
C ARG A 150 0.72 5.94 -24.50
N THR A 151 1.35 7.00 -25.02
CA THR A 151 2.08 6.90 -26.31
C THR A 151 3.32 6.01 -26.23
N PHE A 152 3.83 5.69 -25.05
CA PHE A 152 5.03 4.86 -24.89
C PHE A 152 4.91 3.72 -23.85
N ALA A 153 4.06 3.85 -22.84
CA ALA A 153 3.98 2.90 -21.72
C ALA A 153 2.66 2.10 -21.64
N ASP A 154 1.73 2.25 -22.58
CA ASP A 154 0.44 1.54 -22.55
C ASP A 154 0.65 0.01 -22.52
N GLY A 155 0.01 -0.64 -21.54
CA GLY A 155 0.14 -2.08 -21.28
C GLY A 155 1.45 -2.53 -20.63
N LYS A 156 2.46 -1.65 -20.46
CA LYS A 156 3.69 -1.94 -19.70
C LYS A 156 3.51 -1.64 -18.21
N THR A 157 2.95 -0.47 -17.92
CA THR A 157 2.69 0.04 -16.57
C THR A 157 1.22 0.42 -16.45
N TYR A 158 0.72 0.51 -15.23
CA TYR A 158 -0.61 1.01 -14.91
C TYR A 158 -0.55 2.53 -14.83
N ILE A 159 -1.30 3.22 -15.71
CA ILE A 159 -1.15 4.67 -15.95
C ILE A 159 -2.34 5.45 -15.39
N GLY A 160 -3.56 4.98 -15.64
CA GLY A 160 -4.77 5.76 -15.36
C GLY A 160 -5.44 5.43 -14.03
N VAL A 161 -6.58 6.08 -13.78
CA VAL A 161 -7.57 5.58 -12.80
C VAL A 161 -8.25 4.36 -13.44
N GLY A 162 -7.77 3.16 -13.11
CA GLY A 162 -8.23 1.91 -13.72
C GLY A 162 -9.65 1.49 -13.29
N ALA A 163 -9.85 0.21 -13.01
CA ALA A 163 -11.18 -0.32 -12.65
C ALA A 163 -11.63 0.12 -11.24
N TRP A 164 -12.03 1.39 -11.12
CA TRP A 164 -12.34 2.08 -9.86
C TRP A 164 -13.73 2.70 -9.90
N ASN A 165 -14.46 2.67 -8.77
CA ASN A 165 -15.80 3.24 -8.62
C ASN A 165 -16.80 2.83 -9.74
N GLY A 166 -16.74 1.57 -10.20
CA GLY A 166 -17.61 1.06 -11.26
C GLY A 166 -17.16 1.42 -12.69
N SER A 167 -16.08 2.19 -12.87
CA SER A 167 -15.38 2.27 -14.14
C SER A 167 -14.84 0.87 -14.51
N PRO A 168 -14.93 0.43 -15.78
CA PRO A 168 -14.26 -0.78 -16.23
C PRO A 168 -12.73 -0.62 -16.30
N GLY A 169 -12.20 0.60 -16.16
CA GLY A 169 -10.78 0.92 -16.34
C GLY A 169 -10.32 0.86 -17.79
N HIS A 170 -9.05 1.23 -18.02
CA HIS A 170 -8.44 1.05 -19.34
C HIS A 170 -8.08 -0.41 -19.58
N LYS A 171 -8.36 -0.92 -20.78
CA LYS A 171 -8.15 -2.34 -21.11
C LYS A 171 -6.69 -2.77 -20.90
N SER A 172 -5.73 -1.97 -21.36
CA SER A 172 -4.30 -2.27 -21.25
C SER A 172 -3.82 -2.33 -19.80
N ASP A 173 -4.39 -1.50 -18.92
CA ASP A 173 -4.06 -1.45 -17.49
C ASP A 173 -4.57 -2.74 -16.80
N ASN A 174 -5.81 -3.15 -17.11
CA ASN A 174 -6.37 -4.43 -16.63
C ASN A 174 -5.60 -5.65 -17.18
N GLU A 175 -5.10 -5.58 -18.41
CA GLU A 175 -4.27 -6.64 -18.99
C GLU A 175 -2.89 -6.74 -18.34
N GLN A 176 -2.35 -5.62 -17.86
CA GLN A 176 -1.13 -5.59 -17.07
C GLN A 176 -1.36 -6.23 -15.71
N SER A 177 -2.53 -6.08 -15.10
CA SER A 177 -2.93 -6.70 -13.82
C SER A 177 -3.11 -8.23 -13.83
N LYS A 178 -2.71 -8.96 -14.89
CA LYS A 178 -2.77 -10.44 -14.91
C LYS A 178 -1.89 -11.06 -13.82
N ALA A 179 -2.40 -12.05 -13.09
CA ALA A 179 -1.63 -12.78 -12.08
C ALA A 179 -0.43 -13.54 -12.70
N GLY A 180 0.64 -13.71 -11.93
CA GLY A 180 1.81 -14.51 -12.27
C GLY A 180 1.55 -16.02 -12.18
N ARG A 181 2.62 -16.81 -12.18
CA ARG A 181 2.57 -18.29 -12.20
C ARG A 181 2.95 -18.87 -10.84
N GLY A 182 1.94 -19.28 -10.08
CA GLY A 182 2.10 -19.76 -8.71
C GLY A 182 2.66 -18.68 -7.78
N ASN A 183 3.22 -19.12 -6.65
CA ASN A 183 3.76 -18.25 -5.60
C ASN A 183 5.29 -18.41 -5.50
N LYS A 184 6.02 -17.41 -6.00
CA LYS A 184 7.47 -17.38 -6.17
C LYS A 184 8.10 -16.22 -5.39
N ASP A 185 9.43 -16.13 -5.41
CA ASP A 185 10.06 -14.87 -4.99
C ASP A 185 9.84 -13.81 -6.09
N ILE A 186 9.71 -12.55 -5.69
CA ILE A 186 9.51 -11.41 -6.60
C ILE A 186 10.73 -10.50 -6.51
N ILE A 187 11.10 -9.87 -7.62
CA ILE A 187 12.12 -8.81 -7.64
C ILE A 187 11.51 -7.52 -8.19
N VAL A 188 11.66 -6.45 -7.42
CA VAL A 188 11.43 -5.06 -7.81
C VAL A 188 12.80 -4.47 -8.13
N THR A 189 12.99 -3.94 -9.33
CA THR A 189 14.26 -3.34 -9.77
C THR A 189 14.05 -1.86 -10.03
N SER A 190 14.89 -0.99 -9.47
CA SER A 190 14.84 0.46 -9.70
C SER A 190 16.16 0.98 -10.26
N ASN A 191 16.08 1.95 -11.18
CA ASN A 191 17.23 2.66 -11.71
C ASN A 191 16.84 4.01 -12.35
N ASP A 192 17.75 4.97 -12.34
CA ASP A 192 17.54 6.28 -13.00
C ASP A 192 17.78 6.21 -14.53
N GLY A 193 18.51 5.17 -14.99
CA GLY A 193 18.86 4.94 -16.39
C GLY A 193 18.15 3.75 -17.05
N ASP A 194 18.39 2.53 -16.56
CA ASP A 194 17.81 1.26 -17.03
C ASP A 194 17.44 0.34 -15.86
N ALA A 195 16.15 0.19 -15.61
CA ALA A 195 15.59 -0.70 -14.58
C ALA A 195 15.35 -2.14 -15.08
N SER A 196 15.94 -2.54 -16.23
CA SER A 196 15.84 -3.92 -16.72
C SER A 196 16.35 -4.90 -15.66
N PRO A 197 15.60 -5.95 -15.31
CA PRO A 197 16.05 -6.92 -14.33
C PRO A 197 17.33 -7.63 -14.75
N ASP A 198 18.21 -7.84 -13.78
CA ASP A 198 19.49 -8.51 -13.99
C ASP A 198 19.30 -9.95 -14.51
N LYS A 199 19.96 -10.29 -15.64
CA LYS A 199 19.93 -11.64 -16.25
C LYS A 199 20.31 -12.76 -15.27
N ARG A 200 21.05 -12.43 -14.19
CA ARG A 200 21.45 -13.33 -13.11
C ARG A 200 20.23 -13.96 -12.39
N TYR A 201 19.16 -13.19 -12.18
CA TYR A 201 17.92 -13.69 -11.58
C TYR A 201 17.15 -14.66 -12.50
N GLY A 202 17.40 -14.62 -13.81
CA GLY A 202 16.81 -15.55 -14.80
C GLY A 202 17.41 -16.97 -14.81
N ARG A 203 18.60 -17.19 -14.23
CA ARG A 203 19.27 -18.52 -14.20
C ARG A 203 19.62 -19.04 -12.79
N GLN A 204 19.60 -18.20 -11.76
CA GLN A 204 20.09 -18.56 -10.42
C GLN A 204 19.02 -18.66 -9.31
N GLY A 205 17.73 -18.75 -9.66
CA GLY A 205 16.64 -18.94 -8.70
C GLY A 205 16.82 -20.13 -7.73
N ALA A 206 17.68 -21.11 -8.07
CA ALA A 206 18.04 -22.24 -7.21
C ALA A 206 19.23 -21.98 -6.24
N LYS A 207 20.09 -20.97 -6.47
CA LYS A 207 21.34 -20.79 -5.69
C LYS A 207 21.25 -19.77 -4.54
N PHE A 208 20.45 -18.70 -4.67
CA PHE A 208 20.33 -17.69 -3.61
C PHE A 208 19.72 -18.21 -2.30
N VAL A 209 18.99 -19.33 -2.34
CA VAL A 209 18.44 -20.00 -1.14
C VAL A 209 19.55 -20.62 -0.27
N ALA A 210 20.69 -21.02 -0.86
CA ALA A 210 21.77 -21.71 -0.14
C ALA A 210 22.68 -20.76 0.66
N GLN A 211 23.06 -19.61 0.08
CA GLN A 211 24.00 -18.67 0.74
C GLN A 211 23.37 -17.87 1.89
N GLY A 212 22.03 -17.86 2.02
CA GLY A 212 21.34 -17.28 3.17
C GLY A 212 21.23 -18.21 4.39
N LEU A 213 21.68 -19.46 4.31
CA LEU A 213 21.54 -20.47 5.38
C LEU A 213 22.84 -20.92 6.04
N VAL A 214 24.01 -20.51 5.53
CA VAL A 214 25.32 -20.91 6.05
C VAL A 214 26.13 -19.64 6.34
N GLY A 215 26.00 -19.12 7.56
CA GLY A 215 26.49 -17.80 7.93
C GLY A 215 26.87 -17.62 9.39
N SER A 216 27.25 -18.69 10.10
CA SER A 216 27.86 -18.61 11.44
C SER A 216 28.52 -19.93 11.85
N PHE A 217 29.69 -20.27 11.30
CA PHE A 217 30.71 -21.09 11.95
C PHE A 217 31.96 -21.18 11.04
N GLU A 218 32.91 -20.27 11.24
CA GLU A 218 34.32 -20.57 10.96
C GLU A 218 35.14 -20.10 12.17
N SER A 219 35.85 -21.05 12.76
CA SER A 219 36.79 -20.83 13.86
C SER A 219 38.15 -20.44 13.32
N SER A 220 38.83 -19.55 14.04
CA SER A 220 40.23 -19.20 13.86
C SER A 220 41.16 -20.40 13.66
N ALA A 221 41.98 -20.36 12.61
CA ALA A 221 43.28 -21.01 12.56
C ALA A 221 44.25 -20.13 11.77
N SER A 222 45.48 -19.98 12.28
CA SER A 222 46.50 -19.05 11.78
C SER A 222 47.84 -19.78 11.63
N THR A 223 48.42 -19.71 10.42
CA THR A 223 49.85 -19.90 10.04
C THR A 223 49.92 -19.43 8.57
N GLY A 224 50.87 -18.63 8.05
CA GLY A 224 52.32 -18.58 8.31
C GLY A 224 53.02 -19.70 7.52
N ASN A 225 54.02 -19.51 6.67
CA ASN A 225 54.75 -18.32 6.19
C ASN A 225 55.47 -18.66 4.85
N GLU A 226 56.10 -17.66 4.18
CA GLU A 226 57.15 -17.81 3.13
C GLU A 226 56.78 -18.52 1.79
N GLY A 227 57.36 -18.22 0.62
CA GLY A 227 58.33 -17.19 0.21
C GLY A 227 58.76 -17.35 -1.28
N GLU A 228 59.44 -16.32 -1.84
CA GLU A 228 60.27 -16.35 -3.08
C GLU A 228 59.63 -16.67 -4.45
N THR A 229 60.15 -16.32 -5.65
CA THR A 229 60.97 -15.21 -6.21
C THR A 229 60.85 -15.22 -7.76
N GLY A 230 61.22 -14.13 -8.46
CA GLY A 230 61.40 -14.05 -9.93
C GLY A 230 60.40 -13.08 -10.61
N ALA A 231 60.79 -11.91 -11.14
CA ALA A 231 61.72 -11.61 -12.24
C ALA A 231 61.23 -12.24 -13.57
N ASP A 232 60.83 -11.49 -14.60
CA ASP A 232 61.70 -10.60 -15.38
C ASP A 232 60.94 -9.66 -16.36
N GLN A 233 61.64 -8.59 -16.81
CA GLN A 233 61.56 -7.84 -18.10
C GLN A 233 60.19 -7.21 -18.53
N GLN A 234 60.01 -5.90 -18.75
CA GLN A 234 60.78 -4.78 -19.38
C GLN A 234 60.51 -4.59 -20.89
N GLU A 235 60.50 -3.31 -21.32
CA GLU A 235 60.23 -2.67 -22.63
C GLU A 235 58.81 -2.11 -22.83
N ASP A 236 58.58 -0.97 -23.51
CA ASP A 236 59.25 0.35 -23.54
C ASP A 236 58.40 1.34 -24.39
N ALA A 237 58.79 2.62 -24.45
CA ALA A 237 58.21 3.75 -25.22
C ALA A 237 56.82 4.27 -24.73
N ASP A 238 56.63 5.51 -24.28
CA ASP A 238 57.03 6.87 -24.76
C ASP A 238 56.15 7.43 -25.90
N GLY A 239 55.82 8.73 -25.83
CA GLY A 239 54.93 9.41 -26.76
C GLY A 239 54.10 10.56 -26.16
N SER A 240 54.75 11.57 -25.55
CA SER A 240 54.09 12.80 -25.09
C SER A 240 53.86 13.82 -26.23
N VAL A 241 52.73 14.54 -26.21
CA VAL A 241 52.59 15.87 -26.84
C VAL A 241 51.67 16.75 -25.98
N GLU A 242 52.01 18.04 -25.90
CA GLU A 242 51.44 19.04 -24.99
C GLU A 242 50.09 19.64 -25.44
N ALA A 243 49.50 20.41 -24.52
CA ALA A 243 48.32 21.23 -24.75
C ALA A 243 48.63 22.49 -25.57
N ASN A 244 47.60 23.14 -26.11
CA ASN A 244 47.55 24.60 -26.03
C ASN A 244 46.12 25.18 -25.94
N VAL A 245 46.06 26.40 -25.42
CA VAL A 245 44.88 27.15 -25.00
C VAL A 245 44.47 28.12 -26.11
N ASN A 246 43.19 28.50 -26.18
CA ASN A 246 42.85 29.91 -26.30
C ASN A 246 41.40 30.20 -25.86
N ALA A 247 41.20 31.41 -25.35
CA ALA A 247 39.93 31.96 -24.89
C ALA A 247 39.77 33.38 -25.43
N GLU A 248 38.52 33.85 -25.57
CA GLU A 248 38.05 35.24 -25.61
C GLU A 248 36.52 35.16 -25.80
N ALA A 249 35.59 35.74 -25.02
CA ALA A 249 35.51 36.98 -24.23
C ALA A 249 35.01 38.22 -25.03
N ASN A 250 33.78 38.64 -24.69
CA ASN A 250 33.11 39.96 -24.80
C ASN A 250 31.77 39.75 -24.03
N GLY A 251 31.31 40.56 -23.06
CA GLY A 251 31.08 42.02 -23.08
C GLY A 251 29.74 42.30 -23.78
N GLU A 252 28.74 43.07 -23.32
CA GLU A 252 28.49 44.06 -22.24
C GLU A 252 26.93 44.16 -22.07
N ASP A 253 26.25 44.66 -21.03
CA ASP A 253 26.50 45.03 -19.61
C ASP A 253 25.09 45.24 -18.92
N ASP A 254 24.96 46.17 -17.96
CA ASP A 254 23.75 46.86 -17.42
C ASP A 254 23.00 46.31 -16.17
N THR A 255 23.32 46.94 -15.01
CA THR A 255 22.46 47.65 -14.02
C THR A 255 21.07 47.12 -13.60
N ALA A 256 20.50 47.44 -12.42
CA ALA A 256 20.99 47.84 -11.08
C ALA A 256 19.80 47.67 -10.10
N GLY A 257 20.03 47.37 -8.82
CA GLY A 257 18.90 47.11 -7.89
C GLY A 257 19.29 46.87 -6.44
N THR A 258 19.68 47.94 -5.74
CA THR A 258 19.89 47.96 -4.28
C THR A 258 18.56 48.07 -3.52
N VAL A 259 18.38 47.27 -2.47
CA VAL A 259 17.57 47.61 -1.28
C VAL A 259 18.13 46.91 -0.05
N ASP A 260 18.82 47.70 0.76
CA ASP A 260 18.99 47.73 2.22
C ASP A 260 18.80 46.45 3.06
N ALA A 261 19.82 46.19 3.88
CA ALA A 261 19.77 45.26 5.01
C ALA A 261 20.09 46.01 6.32
N GLU A 262 19.15 45.92 7.26
CA GLU A 262 19.32 46.13 8.71
C GLU A 262 18.45 45.06 9.38
N ASP A 263 18.70 44.54 10.57
CA ASP A 263 19.89 44.45 11.40
C ASP A 263 19.52 43.41 12.48
N VAL A 264 20.50 42.53 12.73
CA VAL A 264 20.76 41.71 13.90
C VAL A 264 19.79 41.82 15.10
N ARG A 265 19.26 40.66 15.53
CA ARG A 265 19.48 40.17 16.91
C ARG A 265 19.79 38.68 16.94
N THR A 266 21.03 38.38 17.30
CA THR A 266 21.51 37.05 17.65
C THR A 266 20.98 36.63 19.02
N ASN A 267 20.91 35.33 19.24
CA ASN A 267 21.29 34.73 20.51
C ASN A 267 21.91 33.36 20.24
N GLU A 268 23.23 33.33 20.33
CA GLU A 268 24.05 32.17 20.70
C GLU A 268 23.65 31.77 22.16
N ASP A 269 24.07 30.69 22.80
CA ASP A 269 24.99 29.61 22.46
C ASP A 269 24.69 28.46 23.45
N ILE A 270 24.67 27.19 23.03
CA ILE A 270 25.04 26.04 23.89
C ILE A 270 25.70 24.98 23.01
N THR A 271 27.03 25.02 22.95
CA THR A 271 27.89 23.95 22.46
C THR A 271 28.24 22.98 23.59
N GLY A 272 28.45 21.69 23.28
CA GLY A 272 29.07 20.73 24.23
C GLY A 272 28.51 19.29 24.15
N PRO A 273 29.35 18.25 23.96
CA PRO A 273 28.86 16.91 23.61
C PRO A 273 28.71 15.96 24.82
N ALA A 274 27.67 15.14 24.82
CA ALA A 274 27.48 14.04 25.77
C ALA A 274 27.42 12.66 25.07
N SER A 275 28.55 11.96 25.12
CA SER A 275 28.79 10.51 25.00
C SER A 275 27.72 9.59 24.37
N LEU A 276 28.15 8.84 23.36
CA LEU A 276 27.69 7.48 23.07
C LEU A 276 27.65 6.60 24.35
N SER A 277 26.46 6.21 24.82
CA SER A 277 26.12 4.82 25.18
C SER A 277 24.77 4.68 25.90
N GLN A 278 23.70 4.51 25.14
CA GLN A 278 22.55 3.70 25.61
C GLN A 278 21.86 3.06 24.41
N ARG A 279 22.24 1.82 24.13
CA ARG A 279 21.48 0.96 23.22
C ARG A 279 20.15 0.63 23.89
N THR A 280 19.11 1.40 23.61
CA THR A 280 17.74 0.95 23.87
C THR A 280 17.46 -0.26 22.96
N LEU A 281 17.64 -1.45 23.52
CA LEU A 281 17.17 -2.70 22.94
C LEU A 281 15.65 -2.67 22.90
N LEU A 282 15.09 -2.03 21.86
CA LEU A 282 13.71 -2.22 21.45
C LEU A 282 13.60 -3.65 20.94
N ALA A 283 13.35 -4.57 21.88
CA ALA A 283 12.98 -5.93 21.60
C ALA A 283 11.82 -5.91 20.59
N SER A 284 11.92 -6.76 19.57
CA SER A 284 10.87 -6.94 18.57
C SER A 284 9.60 -7.44 19.26
N ALA A 285 8.70 -6.51 19.60
CA ALA A 285 7.33 -6.82 19.94
C ALA A 285 6.66 -7.36 18.67
N ALA A 286 6.72 -8.69 18.49
CA ALA A 286 5.78 -9.38 17.62
C ALA A 286 4.37 -8.94 18.05
N ALA A 287 3.52 -8.60 17.08
CA ALA A 287 2.19 -8.08 17.36
C ALA A 287 1.46 -9.04 18.32
N THR A 288 1.29 -8.60 19.57
CA THR A 288 0.77 -9.45 20.64
C THR A 288 -0.60 -9.97 20.23
N PRO A 289 -0.86 -11.30 20.32
CA PRO A 289 -2.16 -11.84 19.98
C PRO A 289 -3.26 -11.06 20.71
N ILE A 290 -4.22 -10.50 19.97
CA ILE A 290 -5.29 -9.74 20.58
C ILE A 290 -6.22 -10.71 21.30
N HIS A 291 -6.08 -10.72 22.62
CA HIS A 291 -6.90 -11.52 23.52
C HIS A 291 -8.27 -10.84 23.69
N PRO A 292 -9.39 -11.57 23.46
CA PRO A 292 -10.72 -11.03 23.69
C PRO A 292 -10.95 -10.59 25.13
N THR A 293 -11.41 -9.35 25.30
CA THR A 293 -11.87 -8.82 26.59
C THR A 293 -13.35 -9.15 26.82
N LYS A 294 -13.87 -8.91 28.02
CA LYS A 294 -15.34 -8.96 28.30
C LYS A 294 -16.06 -7.64 28.02
N GLY A 295 -15.38 -6.69 27.35
CA GLY A 295 -15.77 -5.29 27.23
C GLY A 295 -15.15 -4.41 28.31
N ASP A 296 -15.24 -3.10 28.11
CA ASP A 296 -14.81 -2.08 29.06
C ASP A 296 -15.97 -1.68 29.99
N PRO A 297 -15.69 -1.03 31.14
CA PRO A 297 -16.71 -0.40 31.96
C PRO A 297 -17.46 0.69 31.16
N ASP A 298 -18.80 0.60 31.12
CA ASP A 298 -19.64 1.62 30.51
C ASP A 298 -20.10 2.65 31.56
N ASP A 299 -19.56 3.86 31.46
CA ASP A 299 -19.92 5.01 32.29
C ASP A 299 -20.96 5.93 31.62
N GLY A 300 -21.46 5.56 30.43
CA GLY A 300 -22.36 6.36 29.62
C GLY A 300 -21.72 7.59 28.95
N LYS A 301 -20.43 7.85 29.18
CA LYS A 301 -19.73 9.07 28.74
C LYS A 301 -18.68 8.82 27.66
N LYS A 302 -17.99 7.68 27.71
CA LYS A 302 -16.93 7.39 26.73
C LYS A 302 -17.50 7.11 25.33
N PRO A 303 -16.83 7.56 24.26
CA PRO A 303 -17.13 7.13 22.90
C PRO A 303 -16.88 5.63 22.72
N GLY A 304 -17.65 5.00 21.82
CA GLY A 304 -17.55 3.57 21.56
C GLY A 304 -18.86 2.89 21.18
N ILE A 305 -18.86 1.56 21.21
CA ILE A 305 -19.97 0.72 20.74
C ILE A 305 -20.53 -0.12 21.88
N ILE A 306 -21.84 -0.06 22.10
CA ILE A 306 -22.59 -1.01 22.92
C ILE A 306 -22.91 -2.21 22.04
N LEU A 307 -22.10 -3.26 22.12
CA LEU A 307 -22.35 -4.53 21.44
C LEU A 307 -23.45 -5.29 22.17
N HIS A 308 -24.38 -5.86 21.43
CA HIS A 308 -25.38 -6.79 21.92
C HIS A 308 -25.34 -8.07 21.08
N ASN A 309 -24.96 -9.17 21.72
CA ASN A 309 -25.10 -10.48 21.13
C ASN A 309 -26.53 -10.97 21.37
N ARG A 310 -27.34 -11.01 20.31
CA ARG A 310 -28.71 -11.58 20.29
C ARG A 310 -28.72 -13.06 19.94
N SER A 311 -27.57 -13.64 19.55
CA SER A 311 -27.44 -15.05 19.22
C SER A 311 -27.61 -15.94 20.47
N ASN A 312 -27.80 -17.23 20.23
CA ASN A 312 -27.93 -18.25 21.28
C ASN A 312 -26.58 -18.84 21.75
N HIS A 313 -25.45 -18.33 21.24
CA HIS A 313 -24.10 -18.77 21.59
C HIS A 313 -23.22 -17.58 21.98
N ALA A 314 -22.04 -17.84 22.56
CA ALA A 314 -21.09 -16.76 22.84
C ALA A 314 -20.33 -16.40 21.56
N ASP A 315 -20.24 -15.10 21.28
CA ASP A 315 -19.55 -14.57 20.11
C ASP A 315 -18.30 -13.77 20.53
N THR A 316 -17.39 -13.58 19.59
CA THR A 316 -16.29 -12.62 19.73
C THR A 316 -16.31 -11.66 18.55
N TYR A 317 -16.41 -10.38 18.87
CA TYR A 317 -16.43 -9.29 17.89
C TYR A 317 -15.05 -8.66 17.79
N PHE A 318 -14.60 -8.45 16.55
CA PHE A 318 -13.30 -7.86 16.26
C PHE A 318 -13.50 -6.50 15.60
N PHE A 319 -12.80 -5.50 16.14
CA PHE A 319 -12.79 -4.13 15.64
C PHE A 319 -11.58 -3.93 14.76
N PHE A 320 -11.78 -3.32 13.59
CA PHE A 320 -10.72 -3.02 12.63
C PHE A 320 -10.78 -1.52 12.32
N ASP A 321 -9.69 -0.80 12.58
CA ASP A 321 -9.50 0.58 12.12
C ASP A 321 -9.07 0.56 10.65
N ASN A 322 -9.47 1.57 9.88
CA ASN A 322 -9.11 1.64 8.46
C ASN A 322 -7.62 1.96 8.28
N TYR A 323 -7.04 1.41 7.21
CA TYR A 323 -5.65 1.63 6.82
C TYR A 323 -5.41 3.06 6.34
N TRP A 324 -6.41 3.67 5.69
CA TRP A 324 -6.37 5.03 5.16
C TRP A 324 -7.56 5.82 5.72
N ASN A 325 -7.28 6.98 6.32
CA ASN A 325 -8.25 7.76 7.11
C ASN A 325 -8.36 9.24 6.68
N GLY A 326 -8.24 9.52 5.38
CA GLY A 326 -8.46 10.84 4.77
C GLY A 326 -8.38 10.76 3.24
N ASN A 327 -9.25 11.53 2.54
CA ASN A 327 -9.56 11.55 1.08
C ASN A 327 -10.97 11.03 0.69
N GLY A 328 -11.78 10.55 1.63
CA GLY A 328 -13.12 10.02 1.35
C GLY A 328 -13.18 8.55 0.95
N THR A 329 -12.05 7.84 0.89
CA THR A 329 -11.97 6.39 0.65
C THR A 329 -11.56 5.66 1.93
N ALA A 330 -12.38 4.71 2.38
CA ALA A 330 -12.05 3.82 3.49
C ALA A 330 -11.23 2.61 3.00
N GLY A 331 -9.92 2.61 3.25
CA GLY A 331 -9.07 1.44 3.01
C GLY A 331 -9.26 0.40 4.11
N ALA A 332 -10.03 -0.66 3.87
CA ALA A 332 -10.32 -1.64 4.93
C ALA A 332 -9.10 -2.51 5.30
N ASN A 333 -8.82 -2.59 6.61
CA ASN A 333 -7.84 -3.50 7.19
C ASN A 333 -8.51 -4.83 7.57
N PHE A 334 -8.03 -5.98 7.08
CA PHE A 334 -8.74 -7.27 7.19
C PHE A 334 -8.11 -8.25 8.19
N ASP A 335 -6.81 -8.14 8.46
CA ASP A 335 -6.02 -9.13 9.21
C ASP A 335 -5.44 -8.60 10.53
N LYS A 336 -5.42 -7.28 10.72
CA LYS A 336 -4.91 -6.61 11.94
C LYS A 336 -6.06 -5.92 12.69
N PRO A 337 -6.87 -6.67 13.47
CA PRO A 337 -7.83 -6.04 14.38
C PRO A 337 -7.10 -5.15 15.38
N LEU A 338 -7.80 -4.16 15.94
CA LEU A 338 -7.29 -3.28 17.00
C LEU A 338 -7.82 -3.69 18.38
N LYS A 339 -9.01 -4.31 18.44
CA LYS A 339 -9.66 -4.73 19.68
C LYS A 339 -10.53 -5.96 19.45
N ALA A 340 -10.65 -6.80 20.46
CA ALA A 340 -11.58 -7.92 20.48
C ALA A 340 -12.42 -7.94 21.78
N VAL A 341 -13.71 -8.21 21.65
CA VAL A 341 -14.66 -8.27 22.75
C VAL A 341 -15.50 -9.54 22.62
N SER A 342 -15.42 -10.42 23.62
CA SER A 342 -16.26 -11.61 23.72
C SER A 342 -17.52 -11.29 24.52
N VAL A 343 -18.69 -11.63 23.96
CA VAL A 343 -20.00 -11.34 24.55
C VAL A 343 -20.82 -12.63 24.60
N PRO A 344 -21.24 -13.08 25.80
CA PRO A 344 -22.09 -14.26 25.93
C PRO A 344 -23.45 -14.09 25.23
N ALA A 345 -24.10 -15.22 24.92
CA ALA A 345 -25.44 -15.27 24.34
C ALA A 345 -26.44 -14.38 25.11
N GLY A 346 -27.19 -13.54 24.38
CA GLY A 346 -28.19 -12.63 24.94
C GLY A 346 -27.63 -11.55 25.88
N LYS A 347 -26.32 -11.24 25.83
CA LYS A 347 -25.67 -10.22 26.69
C LYS A 347 -25.16 -9.03 25.89
N LYS A 348 -24.90 -7.94 26.62
CA LYS A 348 -24.26 -6.73 26.12
C LYS A 348 -22.85 -6.58 26.68
N ALA A 349 -22.00 -5.90 25.93
CA ALA A 349 -20.70 -5.41 26.38
C ALA A 349 -20.43 -4.06 25.73
N PHE A 350 -19.73 -3.16 26.43
CA PHE A 350 -19.28 -1.90 25.85
C PHE A 350 -17.86 -2.04 25.31
N ALA A 351 -17.60 -1.43 24.16
CA ALA A 351 -16.28 -1.35 23.54
C ALA A 351 -15.93 0.13 23.37
N SER A 352 -15.15 0.67 24.32
CA SER A 352 -14.60 2.01 24.22
C SER A 352 -13.54 2.08 23.12
N LEU A 353 -13.61 3.15 22.33
CA LEU A 353 -12.78 3.41 21.15
C LEU A 353 -12.43 4.91 21.12
N PRO A 354 -11.29 5.32 20.54
CA PRO A 354 -10.95 6.74 20.44
C PRO A 354 -11.88 7.48 19.47
N LEU A 355 -12.10 8.78 19.67
CA LEU A 355 -12.90 9.62 18.75
C LEU A 355 -12.35 9.64 17.31
N THR A 356 -11.06 9.36 17.13
CA THR A 356 -10.41 9.26 15.82
C THR A 356 -10.68 7.95 15.09
N PHE A 357 -11.31 6.96 15.73
CA PHE A 357 -11.58 5.66 15.13
C PHE A 357 -12.53 5.78 13.93
N LYS A 358 -12.13 5.19 12.81
CA LYS A 358 -12.92 5.10 11.59
C LYS A 358 -12.71 3.72 10.99
N GLY A 359 -13.74 2.90 11.03
CA GLY A 359 -13.60 1.49 10.67
C GLY A 359 -14.85 0.73 10.98
N ARG A 360 -14.70 -0.50 11.49
CA ARG A 360 -15.84 -1.42 11.62
C ARG A 360 -15.71 -2.39 12.78
N VAL A 361 -16.81 -3.09 13.04
CA VAL A 361 -16.86 -4.32 13.84
C VAL A 361 -17.57 -5.44 13.09
N GLN A 362 -17.12 -6.68 13.28
CA GLN A 362 -17.74 -7.89 12.72
C GLN A 362 -17.68 -9.07 13.71
N ARG A 363 -18.50 -10.11 13.48
CA ARG A 363 -18.36 -11.42 14.15
C ARG A 363 -17.09 -12.11 13.66
N GLY A 364 -16.30 -12.66 14.59
CA GLY A 364 -15.05 -13.36 14.29
C GLY A 364 -14.05 -12.49 13.53
N ARG A 365 -13.03 -13.14 12.95
CA ARG A 365 -11.97 -12.49 12.16
C ARG A 365 -11.96 -12.87 10.68
N LEU A 366 -12.85 -13.77 10.27
CA LEU A 366 -12.87 -14.33 8.92
C LEU A 366 -13.81 -13.52 8.02
N ILE A 367 -13.54 -13.54 6.72
CA ILE A 367 -14.42 -13.04 5.67
C ILE A 367 -14.78 -14.22 4.75
N PRO A 368 -15.98 -14.26 4.14
CA PRO A 368 -16.99 -13.20 4.10
C PRO A 368 -17.74 -12.99 5.43
N ALA A 369 -18.09 -11.75 5.75
CA ALA A 369 -18.78 -11.38 7.00
C ALA A 369 -19.58 -10.08 6.87
N THR A 370 -20.66 -9.95 7.64
CA THR A 370 -21.44 -8.71 7.76
C THR A 370 -20.65 -7.69 8.58
N TRP A 371 -20.58 -6.47 8.07
CA TRP A 371 -19.86 -5.36 8.69
C TRP A 371 -20.84 -4.34 9.28
N VAL A 372 -20.48 -3.82 10.44
CA VAL A 372 -21.11 -2.60 10.99
C VAL A 372 -20.02 -1.55 11.00
N GLU A 373 -20.17 -0.53 10.16
CA GLU A 373 -19.15 0.47 9.85
C GLU A 373 -19.47 1.79 10.57
N PHE A 374 -18.46 2.51 11.03
CA PHE A 374 -18.63 3.77 11.72
C PHE A 374 -17.36 4.64 11.77
N GLN A 375 -17.57 5.95 11.72
CA GLN A 375 -16.63 6.98 12.14
C GLN A 375 -17.11 7.59 13.45
N LEU A 376 -16.28 7.60 14.50
CA LEU A 376 -16.70 8.11 15.81
C LEU A 376 -16.63 9.63 15.95
N LYS A 377 -15.98 10.32 15.01
CA LYS A 377 -16.07 11.77 14.83
C LYS A 377 -15.83 12.14 13.37
N ALA A 378 -16.89 12.57 12.69
CA ALA A 378 -16.82 13.12 11.35
C ALA A 378 -16.24 14.55 11.36
N ALA A 379 -15.58 14.95 10.28
CA ALA A 379 -14.92 16.26 10.19
C ALA A 379 -15.88 17.41 9.86
N ASN A 380 -17.01 17.11 9.22
CA ASN A 380 -18.00 18.07 8.72
C ASN A 380 -18.95 18.61 9.80
N ASP A 381 -19.42 17.77 10.72
CA ASP A 381 -20.38 18.16 11.77
C ASP A 381 -19.96 17.74 13.19
N GLY A 382 -18.87 16.98 13.33
CA GLY A 382 -18.38 16.49 14.61
C GLY A 382 -19.21 15.37 15.25
N ALA A 383 -20.24 14.83 14.59
CA ALA A 383 -21.01 13.69 15.07
C ALA A 383 -20.29 12.35 14.77
N ALA A 384 -20.74 11.26 15.40
CA ALA A 384 -20.43 9.92 14.89
C ALA A 384 -21.44 9.54 13.81
N HIS A 385 -21.00 8.78 12.81
CA HIS A 385 -21.82 8.27 11.71
C HIS A 385 -21.56 6.78 11.56
N GLY A 386 -22.54 6.01 11.11
CA GLY A 386 -22.38 4.59 10.87
C GLY A 386 -23.57 3.90 10.22
N ASP A 387 -23.31 2.70 9.72
CA ASP A 387 -24.22 1.94 8.88
C ASP A 387 -23.95 0.42 9.02
N VAL A 388 -24.63 -0.38 8.20
CA VAL A 388 -24.36 -1.81 8.06
C VAL A 388 -24.08 -2.10 6.59
N SER A 389 -23.01 -2.83 6.33
CA SER A 389 -22.55 -3.21 5.01
C SER A 389 -22.41 -4.72 4.88
N ILE A 390 -22.79 -5.24 3.72
CA ILE A 390 -22.54 -6.63 3.31
C ILE A 390 -21.64 -6.71 2.09
N GLN A 391 -20.97 -5.60 1.73
CA GLN A 391 -20.10 -5.51 0.56
C GLN A 391 -18.96 -6.54 0.60
N GLN A 392 -18.53 -6.94 1.80
CA GLN A 392 -17.50 -7.96 2.05
C GLN A 392 -18.08 -9.32 2.49
N GLY A 393 -19.40 -9.52 2.33
CA GLY A 393 -20.13 -10.75 2.63
C GLY A 393 -21.26 -10.56 3.61
N ASN A 394 -21.99 -11.65 3.87
CA ASN A 394 -23.01 -11.69 4.91
C ASN A 394 -23.01 -13.05 5.60
N ASP A 395 -22.56 -13.05 6.86
CA ASP A 395 -22.52 -14.22 7.74
C ASP A 395 -23.62 -14.17 8.81
N GLY A 396 -24.52 -13.19 8.75
CA GLY A 396 -25.68 -13.07 9.61
C GLY A 396 -26.16 -11.62 9.80
N PRO A 397 -27.41 -11.43 10.25
CA PRO A 397 -28.01 -10.11 10.49
C PRO A 397 -27.30 -9.27 11.55
N ALA A 398 -27.28 -7.95 11.30
CA ALA A 398 -26.79 -6.94 12.23
C ALA A 398 -27.61 -5.64 12.09
N THR A 399 -27.76 -4.88 13.17
CA THR A 399 -28.40 -3.55 13.16
C THR A 399 -27.61 -2.53 13.98
N ILE A 400 -27.60 -1.26 13.55
CA ILE A 400 -26.96 -0.13 14.24
C ILE A 400 -28.01 0.95 14.56
N SER A 401 -27.87 1.60 15.71
CA SER A 401 -28.78 2.64 16.22
C SER A 401 -28.03 3.67 17.07
N SER A 402 -28.47 4.93 17.02
CA SER A 402 -27.94 6.01 17.86
C SER A 402 -28.36 5.86 19.33
N THR A 403 -27.57 6.39 20.26
CA THR A 403 -27.82 6.26 21.72
C THR A 403 -28.02 7.60 22.43
N ASP A 404 -28.09 8.69 21.68
CA ASP A 404 -28.23 10.08 22.15
C ASP A 404 -29.69 10.58 22.21
N GLY A 405 -30.67 9.70 21.93
CA GLY A 405 -32.07 10.07 21.87
C GLY A 405 -32.50 10.80 20.59
N SER A 406 -31.64 10.86 19.56
CA SER A 406 -31.96 11.49 18.27
C SER A 406 -33.02 10.74 17.43
N HIS A 407 -33.38 9.51 17.81
CA HIS A 407 -34.35 8.66 17.11
C HIS A 407 -34.07 8.48 15.61
N GLN A 408 -32.78 8.43 15.22
CA GLN A 408 -32.39 8.13 13.84
C GLN A 408 -32.96 6.78 13.37
N PRO A 409 -33.21 6.61 12.05
CA PRO A 409 -33.60 5.31 11.50
C PRO A 409 -32.57 4.24 11.84
N ILE A 410 -33.03 3.03 12.15
CA ILE A 410 -32.15 1.90 12.43
C ILE A 410 -31.54 1.39 11.12
N GLY A 411 -30.20 1.38 11.04
CA GLY A 411 -29.46 0.77 9.94
C GLY A 411 -29.40 -0.76 10.09
N GLY A 412 -29.27 -1.47 8.97
CA GLY A 412 -29.10 -2.92 8.89
C GLY A 412 -30.40 -3.73 8.79
N PHE A 413 -30.34 -4.99 9.23
CA PHE A 413 -31.40 -5.98 9.04
C PHE A 413 -31.38 -7.05 10.13
N LYS A 414 -32.55 -7.64 10.43
CA LYS A 414 -32.73 -8.64 11.50
C LYS A 414 -33.00 -10.06 10.99
N GLN A 415 -33.31 -10.21 9.70
CA GLN A 415 -33.74 -11.48 9.11
C GLN A 415 -32.52 -12.29 8.65
N PRO A 416 -32.40 -13.59 8.99
CA PRO A 416 -31.33 -14.43 8.47
C PRO A 416 -31.55 -14.72 6.98
N LEU A 417 -30.56 -14.35 6.15
CA LEU A 417 -30.66 -14.47 4.68
C LEU A 417 -30.01 -15.76 4.13
N VAL A 418 -28.96 -16.27 4.77
CA VAL A 418 -28.12 -17.38 4.26
C VAL A 418 -28.94 -18.60 3.84
N HIS A 419 -29.86 -19.06 4.71
CA HIS A 419 -30.59 -20.31 4.51
C HIS A 419 -31.55 -20.31 3.31
N LYS A 420 -32.04 -19.14 2.89
CA LYS A 420 -32.99 -18.99 1.76
C LYS A 420 -32.33 -18.52 0.47
N ALA A 421 -31.01 -18.33 0.47
CA ALA A 421 -30.27 -17.85 -0.68
C ALA A 421 -30.07 -18.95 -1.75
N PRO A 422 -30.05 -18.58 -3.05
CA PRO A 422 -29.73 -19.52 -4.11
C PRO A 422 -28.28 -20.03 -3.95
N PRO A 423 -27.95 -21.27 -4.36
CA PRO A 423 -26.62 -21.84 -4.20
C PRO A 423 -25.49 -20.95 -4.74
N ALA A 424 -25.71 -20.26 -5.87
CA ALA A 424 -24.72 -19.36 -6.48
C ALA A 424 -24.38 -18.10 -5.64
N ALA A 425 -25.25 -17.70 -4.71
CA ALA A 425 -25.00 -16.59 -3.79
C ALA A 425 -24.24 -17.01 -2.53
N ARG A 426 -24.11 -18.33 -2.28
CA ARG A 426 -23.51 -18.90 -1.06
C ARG A 426 -22.08 -19.33 -1.31
N VAL A 427 -21.26 -19.28 -0.27
CA VAL A 427 -19.87 -19.75 -0.29
C VAL A 427 -19.51 -20.37 1.06
N LYS A 428 -18.59 -21.34 1.04
CA LYS A 428 -17.95 -21.85 2.26
C LYS A 428 -16.86 -20.86 2.66
N ARG A 429 -17.02 -20.22 3.82
CA ARG A 429 -16.08 -19.23 4.33
C ARG A 429 -14.68 -19.86 4.52
N PRO A 430 -13.62 -19.29 3.93
CA PRO A 430 -12.26 -19.78 4.13
C PRO A 430 -11.87 -19.73 5.62
N GLY A 431 -11.29 -20.83 6.12
CA GLY A 431 -10.79 -20.95 7.49
C GLY A 431 -11.70 -21.71 8.46
N ASP A 432 -13.02 -21.63 8.31
CA ASP A 432 -13.98 -22.37 9.17
C ASP A 432 -14.98 -23.26 8.38
N GLY A 433 -15.12 -23.07 7.07
CA GLY A 433 -16.04 -23.84 6.23
C GLY A 433 -17.53 -23.53 6.48
N VAL A 434 -17.85 -22.49 7.26
CA VAL A 434 -19.23 -22.08 7.53
C VAL A 434 -19.86 -21.58 6.23
N GLU A 435 -21.10 -21.95 5.96
CA GLU A 435 -21.82 -21.43 4.78
C GLU A 435 -22.31 -20.02 5.06
N VAL A 436 -21.90 -19.07 4.22
CA VAL A 436 -22.24 -17.65 4.30
C VAL A 436 -22.61 -17.13 2.90
N LEU A 437 -23.08 -15.89 2.79
CA LEU A 437 -23.26 -15.25 1.48
C LEU A 437 -21.96 -14.61 1.02
N ALA A 438 -21.69 -14.75 -0.27
CA ALA A 438 -20.51 -14.23 -0.93
C ALA A 438 -20.48 -12.68 -0.90
N SER A 439 -19.28 -12.13 -1.03
CA SER A 439 -19.08 -10.68 -1.18
C SER A 439 -19.78 -10.15 -2.44
N THR A 440 -20.48 -9.03 -2.28
CA THR A 440 -21.26 -8.37 -3.33
C THR A 440 -20.48 -7.26 -4.05
N MET A 441 -19.37 -6.78 -3.51
CA MET A 441 -18.43 -5.88 -4.20
C MET A 441 -17.19 -6.59 -4.72
N GLY A 442 -17.05 -7.88 -4.42
CA GLY A 442 -15.78 -8.58 -4.51
C GLY A 442 -14.87 -8.22 -3.33
N ASN A 443 -13.81 -9.00 -3.20
CA ASN A 443 -12.68 -8.72 -2.32
C ASN A 443 -11.40 -8.93 -3.15
N TRP A 444 -10.21 -8.76 -2.54
CA TRP A 444 -8.92 -9.04 -3.19
C TRP A 444 -8.79 -10.48 -3.78
N MET A 445 -9.73 -11.38 -3.49
CA MET A 445 -9.74 -12.78 -3.95
C MET A 445 -10.74 -13.06 -5.09
N GLY A 446 -11.56 -12.10 -5.53
CA GLY A 446 -12.48 -12.35 -6.63
C GLY A 446 -13.48 -11.23 -6.96
N PRO A 447 -14.13 -11.29 -8.15
CA PRO A 447 -15.09 -10.29 -8.62
C PRO A 447 -16.38 -10.28 -7.78
N PRO A 448 -17.21 -9.23 -7.92
CA PRO A 448 -18.57 -9.18 -7.36
C PRO A 448 -19.39 -10.44 -7.63
N ASN A 449 -20.02 -11.02 -6.60
CA ASN A 449 -20.97 -12.11 -6.80
C ASN A 449 -22.37 -11.55 -7.14
N GLN A 450 -22.71 -11.59 -8.43
CA GLN A 450 -23.99 -11.06 -8.93
C GLN A 450 -25.21 -11.75 -8.31
N ALA A 451 -25.16 -13.07 -8.10
CA ALA A 451 -26.27 -13.80 -7.46
C ALA A 451 -26.50 -13.35 -6.00
N ALA A 452 -25.44 -12.99 -5.28
CA ALA A 452 -25.53 -12.42 -3.94
C ALA A 452 -26.05 -10.98 -3.94
N ILE A 453 -25.74 -10.19 -4.97
CA ILE A 453 -26.34 -8.85 -5.18
C ILE A 453 -27.84 -8.98 -5.44
N ASP A 454 -28.21 -9.77 -6.44
CA ASP A 454 -29.61 -9.92 -6.91
C ASP A 454 -30.50 -10.50 -5.82
N TYR A 455 -29.97 -11.40 -5.00
CA TYR A 455 -30.69 -11.97 -3.86
C TYR A 455 -30.88 -10.96 -2.71
N GLN A 456 -29.84 -10.21 -2.33
CA GLN A 456 -29.87 -9.39 -1.10
C GLN A 456 -30.42 -7.98 -1.33
N ARG A 457 -30.16 -7.36 -2.49
CA ARG A 457 -30.61 -6.00 -2.81
C ARG A 457 -32.13 -5.78 -2.65
N PRO A 458 -33.03 -6.63 -3.17
CA PRO A 458 -34.47 -6.42 -2.99
C PRO A 458 -34.95 -6.66 -1.56
N LEU A 459 -34.19 -7.40 -0.73
CA LEU A 459 -34.56 -7.74 0.64
C LEU A 459 -34.12 -6.68 1.66
N ILE A 460 -32.90 -6.14 1.52
CA ILE A 460 -32.25 -5.29 2.52
C ILE A 460 -31.56 -4.04 1.96
N GLY A 461 -31.57 -3.82 0.63
CA GLY A 461 -30.86 -2.70 -0.01
C GLY A 461 -31.37 -1.29 0.31
N LYS A 462 -32.47 -1.16 1.06
CA LYS A 462 -32.96 0.11 1.62
C LYS A 462 -32.40 0.43 3.01
N THR A 463 -31.74 -0.52 3.65
CA THR A 463 -31.25 -0.38 5.04
C THR A 463 -29.81 -0.85 5.23
N THR A 464 -29.19 -1.45 4.21
CA THR A 464 -27.85 -2.07 4.28
C THR A 464 -27.11 -1.83 2.97
N TYR A 465 -25.82 -1.51 3.00
CA TYR A 465 -25.01 -1.39 1.79
C TYR A 465 -24.79 -2.76 1.15
N VAL A 466 -25.50 -3.01 0.06
CA VAL A 466 -25.36 -4.22 -0.77
C VAL A 466 -24.33 -4.01 -1.89
N VAL A 467 -24.22 -2.80 -2.40
CA VAL A 467 -23.15 -2.34 -3.29
C VAL A 467 -22.78 -0.91 -2.87
N GLY A 468 -21.67 -0.38 -3.37
CA GLY A 468 -21.30 1.02 -3.11
C GLY A 468 -22.34 2.01 -3.64
N GLY A 469 -22.45 3.18 -3.00
CA GLY A 469 -23.39 4.23 -3.39
C GLY A 469 -23.96 4.98 -2.18
N THR A 470 -25.17 5.51 -2.36
CA THR A 470 -25.94 6.25 -1.34
C THR A 470 -27.36 5.66 -1.21
N GLY A 471 -28.11 6.07 -0.17
CA GLY A 471 -29.52 5.67 -0.01
C GLY A 471 -29.80 4.60 1.06
N VAL A 472 -28.77 4.23 1.83
CA VAL A 472 -28.88 3.51 3.11
C VAL A 472 -28.93 4.55 4.24
N PRO A 473 -29.63 4.30 5.37
CA PRO A 473 -29.63 5.22 6.50
C PRO A 473 -28.22 5.40 7.08
N ASP A 474 -27.74 6.64 7.02
CA ASP A 474 -26.59 7.11 7.79
C ASP A 474 -27.05 7.38 9.23
N VAL A 475 -26.64 6.54 10.17
CA VAL A 475 -27.05 6.64 11.56
C VAL A 475 -26.10 7.59 12.30
N ALA A 476 -26.53 8.84 12.45
CA ALA A 476 -25.78 9.84 13.20
C ALA A 476 -25.99 9.75 14.73
N ALA A 477 -24.93 9.98 15.53
CA ALA A 477 -25.00 10.07 17.00
C ALA A 477 -24.06 11.16 17.55
N ARG A 478 -24.63 12.15 18.25
CA ARG A 478 -23.91 13.31 18.81
C ARG A 478 -23.10 12.98 20.07
N ASN A 479 -23.44 11.89 20.76
CA ASN A 479 -22.72 11.41 21.94
C ASN A 479 -21.57 10.43 21.58
N HIS A 480 -21.27 10.27 20.28
CA HIS A 480 -20.21 9.40 19.76
C HIS A 480 -20.35 7.93 20.16
N ARG A 481 -21.60 7.47 20.34
CA ARG A 481 -21.92 6.12 20.82
C ARG A 481 -23.08 5.48 20.06
N PHE A 482 -22.86 4.25 19.60
CA PHE A 482 -23.86 3.43 18.94
C PHE A 482 -24.24 2.19 19.74
N SER A 483 -25.48 1.72 19.58
CA SER A 483 -25.92 0.38 19.97
C SER A 483 -25.97 -0.50 18.74
N VAL A 484 -25.23 -1.61 18.78
CA VAL A 484 -25.10 -2.57 17.67
C VAL A 484 -25.59 -3.93 18.13
N ASP A 485 -26.66 -4.43 17.52
CA ASP A 485 -27.18 -5.77 17.75
C ASP A 485 -26.73 -6.70 16.61
N PHE A 486 -26.09 -7.83 16.96
CA PHE A 486 -25.83 -8.95 16.05
C PHE A 486 -26.72 -10.14 16.46
N TYR A 487 -27.41 -10.78 15.51
CA TYR A 487 -28.33 -11.90 15.78
C TYR A 487 -27.79 -13.21 15.21
#